data_AF-A0A820BF16-F1
#
_entry.id   AF-A0A820BF16-F1
#
_cell.length_a   1.000
_cell.length_b   1.000
_cell.length_c   1.000
_cell.angle_alpha   90.00
_cell.angle_beta   90.00
_cell.angle_gamma   90.00
#
_symmetry.space_group_name_H-M   'P 1'
#
loop_
_entity.id
_entity.type
_entity.pdbx_description
1 polymer ?
#
loop_
_entity_poly.entity_id
_entity_poly.type
_entity_poly.pdbx_seq_one_letter_code
_entity_poly.pdbx_strand_id
1 'polypeptide(L)'
;MLVLEWESSPVNDVYADAVVTVILKTESGDCPGNTDTPIQVNKKHVRECLQETLSDMYGSTMVSLSEDQQQLFVTIDDKKASIDLESFEVKCDDEEIHSTIDITVKHLSACIQPLRLTPAAT
;
A
#
# COMPACT_ATOMS: atom_id res chain seq x y z
N MET A 1 37.80 -24.84 23.22
CA MET A 1 38.13 -23.44 22.88
C MET A 1 37.77 -23.26 21.42
N LEU A 2 36.74 -22.46 21.12
CA LEU A 2 36.28 -22.19 19.75
C LEU A 2 36.77 -20.78 19.42
N VAL A 3 37.57 -20.65 18.37
CA VAL A 3 38.06 -19.37 17.85
C VAL A 3 37.19 -19.04 16.65
N LEU A 4 36.43 -17.95 16.74
CA LEU A 4 35.71 -17.36 15.62
C LEU A 4 36.69 -16.46 14.89
N GLU A 5 37.22 -16.93 13.76
CA GLU A 5 37.97 -16.09 12.84
C GLU A 5 37.02 -15.48 11.82
N TRP A 6 37.16 -14.18 11.58
CA TRP A 6 36.45 -13.51 10.49
C TRP A 6 37.15 -13.87 9.18
N GLU A 7 36.47 -14.65 8.33
CA GLU A 7 36.93 -14.91 6.97
C GLU A 7 36.56 -13.71 6.09
N SER A 8 37.56 -12.88 5.78
CA SER A 8 37.41 -11.83 4.76
C SER A 8 37.48 -12.50 3.38
N SER A 9 36.38 -12.42 2.65
CA SER A 9 36.24 -12.88 1.29
C SER A 9 35.95 -11.67 0.41
N PRO A 10 36.53 -11.57 -0.80
CA PRO A 10 36.28 -10.45 -1.70
C PRO A 10 34.79 -10.24 -2.01
N VAL A 11 34.00 -11.32 -1.94
CA VAL A 11 32.55 -11.25 -2.09
C VAL A 11 31.89 -10.59 -0.87
N ASN A 12 32.31 -10.97 0.34
CA ASN A 12 31.80 -10.40 1.60
C ASN A 12 32.17 -8.93 1.75
N ASP A 13 33.40 -8.57 1.35
CA ASP A 13 33.89 -7.19 1.45
C ASP A 13 33.13 -6.25 0.50
N VAL A 14 32.78 -6.72 -0.71
CA VAL A 14 31.95 -5.94 -1.64
C VAL A 14 30.53 -5.76 -1.10
N TYR A 15 29.94 -6.77 -0.44
CA TYR A 15 28.64 -6.60 0.23
C TYR A 15 28.71 -5.59 1.37
N ALA A 16 29.76 -5.65 2.19
CA ALA A 16 29.98 -4.69 3.27
C ALA A 16 30.14 -3.26 2.74
N ASP A 17 30.95 -3.06 1.69
CA ASP A 17 31.16 -1.75 1.06
C ASP A 17 29.88 -1.21 0.41
N ALA A 18 29.07 -2.07 -0.22
CA ALA A 18 27.78 -1.69 -0.79
C ALA A 18 26.82 -1.18 0.29
N VAL A 19 26.73 -1.87 1.43
CA VAL A 19 25.86 -1.45 2.56
C VAL A 19 26.34 -0.12 3.14
N VAL A 20 27.65 0.03 3.38
CA VAL A 20 28.23 1.28 3.88
C VAL A 20 28.00 2.42 2.90
N THR A 21 28.16 2.18 1.61
CA THR A 21 27.91 3.17 0.55
C THR A 21 26.44 3.60 0.53
N VAL A 22 25.48 2.69 0.71
CA VAL A 22 24.06 3.03 0.78
C VAL A 22 23.77 3.90 2.00
N ILE A 23 24.28 3.54 3.18
CA ILE A 23 24.09 4.31 4.42
C ILE A 23 24.64 5.74 4.24
N LEU A 24 25.88 5.87 3.76
CA LEU A 24 26.51 7.17 3.54
C LEU A 24 25.76 8.02 2.50
N LYS A 25 25.25 7.41 1.43
CA LYS A 25 24.44 8.11 0.42
C LYS A 25 23.10 8.56 0.98
N THR A 26 22.46 7.73 1.80
CA THR A 26 21.21 8.07 2.49
C THR A 26 21.41 9.22 3.47
N GLU A 27 22.49 9.22 4.27
CA GLU A 27 22.81 10.33 5.17
C GLU A 27 23.19 11.61 4.41
N SER A 28 23.86 11.48 3.26
CA SER A 28 24.27 12.60 2.42
C SER A 28 23.12 13.20 1.59
N GLY A 29 21.92 12.61 1.62
CA GLY A 29 20.77 13.05 0.83
C GLY A 29 20.87 12.80 -0.69
N ASP A 30 21.99 12.23 -1.15
CA ASP A 30 22.26 11.92 -2.56
C ASP A 30 21.86 10.46 -2.84
N CYS A 31 20.55 10.20 -2.83
CA CYS A 31 20.00 8.95 -3.34
C CYS A 31 19.73 9.12 -4.85
N PRO A 32 20.55 8.54 -5.75
CA PRO A 32 20.25 8.48 -7.18
C PRO A 32 19.07 7.52 -7.40
N GLY A 33 17.87 8.06 -7.24
CA GLY A 33 16.61 7.34 -7.16
C GLY A 33 15.45 8.26 -6.80
N ASN A 34 15.75 9.45 -6.25
CA ASN A 34 14.81 10.56 -6.12
C ASN A 34 14.58 11.23 -7.48
N THR A 35 14.31 10.48 -8.54
CA THR A 35 13.40 11.03 -9.53
C THR A 35 12.06 11.09 -8.81
N ASP A 36 11.72 12.28 -8.32
CA ASP A 36 10.37 12.74 -8.06
C ASP A 36 9.53 12.67 -9.35
N THR A 37 9.53 11.55 -10.06
CA THR A 37 8.35 11.16 -10.80
C THR A 37 7.39 10.76 -9.70
N PRO A 38 6.37 11.58 -9.37
CA PRO A 38 5.25 11.04 -8.63
C PRO A 38 4.83 9.84 -9.48
N ILE A 39 4.98 8.63 -8.94
CA ILE A 39 4.21 7.50 -9.44
C ILE A 39 2.80 7.98 -9.19
N GLN A 40 2.21 8.62 -10.22
CA GLN A 40 0.86 9.13 -10.15
C GLN A 40 0.04 7.87 -10.04
N VAL A 41 -0.31 7.55 -8.80
CA VAL A 41 -1.25 6.49 -8.50
C VAL A 41 -2.47 6.79 -9.36
N ASN A 42 -2.64 6.00 -10.40
CA ASN A 42 -3.77 6.14 -11.29
C ASN A 42 -4.99 5.89 -10.42
N LYS A 43 -5.76 6.93 -10.11
CA LYS A 43 -7.05 6.80 -9.39
C LYS A 43 -7.92 5.72 -10.04
N LYS A 44 -7.77 5.56 -11.37
CA LYS A 44 -8.41 4.50 -12.16
C LYS A 44 -7.98 3.08 -11.82
N HIS A 45 -6.74 2.88 -11.38
CA HIS A 45 -6.21 1.59 -10.96
C HIS A 45 -6.60 1.28 -9.51
N VAL A 46 -6.65 2.30 -8.65
CA VAL A 46 -7.12 2.13 -7.26
C VAL A 46 -8.56 1.65 -7.22
N ARG A 47 -9.46 2.24 -8.03
CA ARG A 47 -10.87 1.80 -8.12
C ARG A 47 -11.01 0.35 -8.60
N GLU A 48 -10.19 -0.06 -9.55
CA GLU A 48 -10.24 -1.41 -10.14
C GLU A 48 -9.72 -2.44 -9.14
N CYS A 49 -8.59 -2.14 -8.49
CA CYS A 49 -8.02 -2.98 -7.45
C CYS A 49 -8.93 -3.08 -6.21
N LEU A 50 -9.60 -1.98 -5.82
CA LEU A 50 -10.58 -1.99 -4.74
C LEU A 50 -11.78 -2.90 -5.09
N GLN A 51 -12.29 -2.79 -6.32
CA GLN A 51 -13.39 -3.63 -6.80
C GLN A 51 -13.00 -5.11 -6.81
N GLU A 52 -11.82 -5.45 -7.34
CA GLU A 52 -11.30 -6.82 -7.35
C GLU A 52 -11.16 -7.37 -5.92
N THR A 53 -10.51 -6.62 -5.03
CA THR A 53 -10.27 -7.02 -3.64
C THR A 53 -11.58 -7.27 -2.89
N LEU A 54 -12.57 -6.38 -3.02
CA LEU A 54 -13.87 -6.57 -2.37
C LEU A 54 -14.67 -7.70 -3.00
N SER A 55 -14.54 -7.91 -4.31
CA SER A 55 -15.18 -9.04 -5.00
C SER A 55 -14.56 -10.40 -4.64
N ASP A 56 -13.27 -10.43 -4.31
CA ASP A 56 -12.57 -11.63 -3.82
C ASP A 56 -12.96 -11.94 -2.35
N MET A 57 -13.06 -10.91 -1.51
CA MET A 57 -13.44 -11.05 -0.11
C MET A 57 -14.90 -11.46 0.11
N TYR A 58 -15.84 -10.85 -0.61
CA TYR A 58 -17.29 -11.03 -0.39
C TYR A 58 -18.00 -11.80 -1.51
N GLY A 59 -17.31 -12.09 -2.61
CA GLY A 59 -17.88 -12.73 -3.79
C GLY A 59 -18.48 -11.72 -4.77
N SER A 60 -18.33 -12.00 -6.07
CA SER A 60 -18.72 -11.11 -7.17
C SER A 60 -20.23 -10.80 -7.25
N THR A 61 -21.08 -11.57 -6.54
CA THR A 61 -22.53 -11.38 -6.51
C THR A 61 -22.98 -10.32 -5.50
N MET A 62 -22.18 -10.04 -4.47
CA MET A 62 -22.52 -9.10 -3.39
C MET A 62 -22.03 -7.67 -3.64
N VAL A 63 -21.17 -7.47 -4.64
CA VAL A 63 -20.57 -6.17 -4.98
C VAL A 63 -21.23 -5.63 -6.25
N SER A 64 -21.93 -4.49 -6.12
CA SER A 64 -22.58 -3.80 -7.24
C SER A 64 -22.00 -2.39 -7.40
N LEU A 65 -21.65 -2.03 -8.63
CA LEU A 65 -21.17 -0.70 -8.98
C LEU A 65 -22.36 0.19 -9.35
N SER A 66 -22.38 1.44 -8.86
CA SER A 66 -23.37 2.41 -9.29
C SER A 66 -23.23 2.76 -10.78
N GLU A 67 -24.31 3.17 -11.45
CA GLU A 67 -24.29 3.56 -12.88
C GLU A 67 -23.29 4.69 -13.17
N ASP A 68 -23.08 5.58 -12.20
CA ASP A 68 -22.12 6.70 -12.30
C ASP A 68 -20.65 6.30 -12.06
N GLN A 69 -20.37 5.04 -11.70
CA GLN A 69 -19.03 4.54 -11.30
C GLN A 69 -18.37 5.33 -10.15
N GLN A 70 -19.13 6.13 -9.40
CA GLN A 70 -18.63 6.92 -8.28
C GLN A 70 -18.83 6.23 -6.93
N GLN A 71 -19.74 5.26 -6.85
CA GLN A 71 -20.07 4.57 -5.61
C GLN A 71 -20.09 3.05 -5.83
N LEU A 72 -19.51 2.33 -4.87
CA LEU A 72 -19.52 0.88 -4.81
C LEU A 72 -20.46 0.44 -3.68
N PHE A 73 -21.40 -0.44 -3.98
CA PHE A 73 -22.33 -0.99 -3.01
C PHE A 73 -21.96 -2.44 -2.70
N VAL A 74 -21.80 -2.75 -1.42
CA VAL A 74 -21.57 -4.11 -0.93
C VAL A 74 -22.78 -4.52 -0.11
N THR A 75 -23.43 -5.63 -0.48
CA THR A 75 -24.61 -6.15 0.23
C THR A 75 -24.25 -7.47 0.89
N ILE A 76 -24.23 -7.51 2.23
CA ILE A 76 -23.92 -8.71 3.02
C ILE A 76 -25.12 -8.93 3.95
N ASP A 77 -25.79 -10.09 3.85
CA ASP A 77 -26.90 -10.48 4.72
C ASP A 77 -27.96 -9.37 4.97
N ASP A 78 -28.56 -8.86 3.88
CA ASP A 78 -29.55 -7.75 3.85
C ASP A 78 -29.03 -6.35 4.28
N LYS A 79 -27.75 -6.22 4.65
CA LYS A 79 -27.14 -4.94 5.03
C LYS A 79 -26.36 -4.36 3.86
N LYS A 80 -26.66 -3.10 3.52
CA LYS A 80 -26.05 -2.39 2.38
C LYS A 80 -25.00 -1.41 2.88
N ALA A 81 -23.74 -1.62 2.49
CA ALA A 81 -22.65 -0.66 2.64
C ALA A 81 -22.47 0.11 1.33
N SER A 82 -22.29 1.43 1.43
CA SER A 82 -21.96 2.32 0.31
C SER A 82 -20.56 2.85 0.50
N ILE A 83 -19.69 2.66 -0.48
CA ILE A 83 -18.30 3.12 -0.48
C ILE A 83 -18.19 4.18 -1.57
N ASP A 84 -17.73 5.38 -1.21
CA ASP A 84 -17.44 6.43 -2.16
C ASP A 84 -16.05 6.21 -2.77
N LEU A 85 -15.95 6.14 -4.09
CA LEU A 85 -14.70 5.85 -4.81
C LEU A 85 -13.80 7.09 -4.98
N GLU A 86 -14.29 8.28 -4.64
CA GLU A 86 -13.52 9.53 -4.68
C GLU A 86 -12.93 9.89 -3.32
N SER A 87 -13.73 9.79 -2.25
CA SER A 87 -13.28 10.07 -0.88
C SER A 87 -12.75 8.84 -0.14
N PHE A 88 -13.02 7.63 -0.66
CA PHE A 88 -12.77 6.35 0.04
C PHE A 88 -13.55 6.24 1.37
N GLU A 89 -14.61 7.01 1.56
CA GLU A 89 -15.45 6.94 2.75
C GLU A 89 -16.47 5.80 2.65
N VAL A 90 -16.57 5.04 3.73
CA VAL A 90 -17.52 3.94 3.88
C VAL A 90 -18.73 4.43 4.68
N LYS A 91 -19.94 4.20 4.16
CA LYS A 91 -21.21 4.44 4.85
C LYS A 91 -21.91 3.10 5.02
N CYS A 92 -22.00 2.62 6.25
CA CYS A 92 -22.73 1.40 6.59
C CYS A 92 -23.44 1.60 7.94
N ASP A 93 -24.56 0.91 8.12
CA ASP A 93 -25.36 0.92 9.35
C ASP A 93 -24.75 -0.01 10.43
N ASP A 94 -23.92 -0.97 10.01
CA ASP A 94 -23.31 -1.99 10.86
C ASP A 94 -21.83 -1.68 11.14
N GLU A 95 -21.45 -1.66 12.42
CA GLU A 95 -20.11 -1.30 12.86
C GLU A 95 -19.04 -2.34 12.49
N GLU A 96 -19.38 -3.63 12.46
CA GLU A 96 -18.43 -4.71 12.15
C GLU A 96 -18.08 -4.72 10.67
N ILE A 97 -19.09 -4.58 9.81
CA ILE A 97 -18.92 -4.47 8.36
C ILE A 97 -18.21 -3.17 8.00
N HIS A 98 -18.59 -2.06 8.64
CA HIS A 98 -17.96 -0.76 8.46
C HIS A 98 -16.46 -0.83 8.78
N SER A 99 -16.09 -1.34 9.96
CA SER A 99 -14.69 -1.44 10.38
C SER A 99 -13.87 -2.33 9.44
N THR A 100 -14.45 -3.43 8.98
CA THR A 100 -13.73 -4.37 8.09
C THR A 100 -13.44 -3.73 6.73
N ILE A 101 -14.43 -3.07 6.13
CA ILE A 101 -14.28 -2.41 4.82
C ILE A 101 -13.31 -1.22 4.95
N ASP A 102 -13.41 -0.42 6.01
CA ASP A 102 -12.52 0.72 6.25
C ASP A 102 -11.04 0.28 6.40
N ILE A 103 -10.78 -0.81 7.12
CA ILE A 103 -9.42 -1.38 7.22
C ILE A 103 -8.92 -1.83 5.86
N THR A 104 -9.73 -2.55 5.08
CA THR A 104 -9.33 -3.01 3.73
C THR A 104 -9.03 -1.83 2.81
N VAL A 105 -9.85 -0.79 2.83
CA VAL A 105 -9.65 0.45 2.04
C VAL A 105 -8.35 1.16 2.45
N LYS A 106 -8.08 1.26 3.75
CA LYS A 106 -6.83 1.86 4.28
C LYS A 106 -5.60 1.03 3.91
N HIS A 107 -5.67 -0.29 4.05
CA HIS A 107 -4.59 -1.18 3.63
C HIS A 107 -4.31 -1.08 2.13
N LEU A 108 -5.37 -1.10 1.31
CA LEU A 108 -5.25 -1.00 -0.15
C LEU A 108 -4.65 0.36 -0.56
N SER A 109 -5.10 1.45 0.05
CA SER A 109 -4.54 2.79 -0.22
C SER A 109 -3.07 2.90 0.21
N ALA A 110 -2.68 2.29 1.34
CA ALA A 110 -1.29 2.23 1.78
C ALA A 110 -0.40 1.36 0.87
N CYS A 111 -0.93 0.28 0.30
CA CYS A 111 -0.22 -0.57 -0.64
C CYS A 111 -0.01 0.07 -2.01
N ILE A 112 -0.98 0.86 -2.48
CA ILE A 112 -0.91 1.48 -3.81
C ILE A 112 -0.15 2.82 -3.77
N GLN A 113 -0.15 3.51 -2.63
CA GLN A 113 0.67 4.71 -2.48
C GLN A 113 2.14 4.33 -2.36
N PRO A 114 3.03 4.91 -3.18
CA PRO A 114 4.46 4.70 -3.00
C PRO A 114 4.85 5.17 -1.60
N LEU A 115 5.70 4.38 -0.93
CA LEU A 115 6.26 4.74 0.38
C LEU A 115 6.84 6.15 0.30
N ARG A 116 6.14 7.11 0.90
CA ARG A 116 6.67 8.45 1.11
C ARG A 116 7.76 8.34 2.17
N LEU A 117 8.99 8.14 1.72
CA LEU A 117 10.17 8.43 2.51
C LEU A 117 10.14 9.94 2.78
N THR A 118 9.63 10.31 3.95
CA THR A 118 9.74 11.69 4.43
C THR A 118 11.22 11.90 4.72
N PRO A 119 11.90 12.88 4.07
CA PRO A 119 13.24 13.24 4.50
C PRO A 119 13.11 13.70 5.96
N ALA A 120 13.90 13.07 6.85
CA ALA A 120 13.91 13.40 8.26
C ALA A 120 14.14 14.91 8.41
N ALA A 121 13.20 15.57 9.09
CA ALA A 121 13.29 17.00 9.39
C ALA A 121 14.61 17.27 10.14
N THR A 122 15.44 18.13 9.56
CA THR A 122 16.61 18.74 10.19
C THR A 122 16.17 19.90 11.07
#